data_AF-W2JCP7-F1
#
_entry.id   AF-W2JCP7-F1
#
_cell.length_a   1.000
_cell.length_b   1.000
_cell.length_c   1.000
_cell.angle_alpha   90.00
_cell.angle_beta   90.00
_cell.angle_gamma   90.00
#
_symmetry.space_group_name_H-M   'P 1'
#
loop_
_entity.id
_entity.type
_entity.pdbx_description
1 polymer ?
#
loop_
_entity_poly.entity_id
_entity_poly.type
_entity_poly.pdbx_seq_one_letter_code
_entity_poly.pdbx_strand_id
1 'polypeptide(L)' 'MSGGSSQPTGGAASDVEAIRDACLSKHIRVKYKSSLNGIKRWIVEELSKEDANTGRFFDEHDELVLTEFTL' A
#
# COMPACT_ATOMS: atom_id res chain seq x y z
N MET A 1 43.74 8.45 -20.91
CA MET A 1 42.91 7.24 -20.80
C MET A 1 41.73 7.60 -19.90
N SER A 2 40.58 7.95 -20.48
CA SER A 2 39.37 8.29 -19.71
C SER A 2 38.64 7.01 -19.32
N GLY A 3 38.87 6.54 -18.09
CA GLY A 3 38.09 5.49 -17.49
C GLY A 3 36.75 6.06 -17.02
N GLY A 4 35.76 6.06 -17.89
CA GLY A 4 34.37 6.32 -17.51
C GLY A 4 33.91 5.19 -16.59
N SER A 5 33.81 5.46 -15.29
CA SER A 5 33.19 4.55 -14.33
C SER A 5 31.68 4.56 -14.57
N SER A 6 31.18 3.58 -15.30
CA SER A 6 29.75 3.29 -15.34
C SER A 6 29.34 2.80 -13.94
N GLN A 7 28.74 3.69 -13.16
CA GLN A 7 28.13 3.36 -11.89
C GLN A 7 27.12 2.22 -12.10
N PRO A 8 27.23 1.09 -11.37
CA PRO A 8 26.25 0.02 -11.50
C PRO A 8 24.93 0.53 -10.93
N THR A 9 23.96 0.76 -11.81
CA THR A 9 22.61 1.20 -11.46
C THR A 9 21.78 0.11 -10.76
N GLY A 10 22.35 -1.09 -10.55
CA GLY A 10 21.69 -2.23 -9.91
C GLY A 10 21.46 -2.12 -8.40
N GLY A 11 22.20 -1.26 -7.69
CA GLY A 11 22.07 -1.10 -6.23
C GLY A 11 20.79 -0.36 -5.81
N ALA A 12 20.48 0.76 -6.46
CA ALA A 12 19.32 1.58 -6.09
C ALA A 12 17.98 0.88 -6.32
N ALA A 13 17.84 0.11 -7.40
CA ALA A 13 16.63 -0.68 -7.65
C ALA A 13 16.47 -1.82 -6.63
N SER A 14 17.57 -2.48 -6.25
CA SER A 14 17.59 -3.49 -5.18
C SER A 14 17.16 -2.90 -3.83
N ASP A 15 17.61 -1.69 -3.50
CA ASP A 15 17.27 -1.02 -2.25
C ASP A 15 15.80 -0.59 -2.20
N VAL A 16 15.25 -0.11 -3.32
CA VAL A 16 13.81 0.23 -3.41
C VAL A 16 12.93 -1.00 -3.15
N GLU A 17 13.29 -2.16 -3.72
CA GLU A 17 12.52 -3.38 -3.51
C GLU A 17 12.67 -3.93 -2.09
N ALA A 18 13.87 -3.86 -1.51
CA ALA A 18 14.10 -4.23 -0.13
C ALA A 18 13.30 -3.35 0.85
N ILE A 19 13.24 -2.04 0.59
CA ILE A 19 12.43 -1.08 1.38
C ILE A 19 10.95 -1.40 1.22
N ARG A 20 10.47 -1.62 -0.01
CA ARG A 20 9.09 -2.01 -0.29
C ARG A 20 8.72 -3.27 0.48
N ASP A 21 9.53 -4.31 0.38
CA ASP A 21 9.26 -5.61 1.02
C ASP A 21 9.31 -5.50 2.56
N ALA A 22 10.19 -4.67 3.11
CA ALA A 22 10.22 -4.38 4.54
C ALA A 22 8.95 -3.67 5.01
N CYS A 23 8.47 -2.67 4.27
CA CYS A 23 7.20 -1.98 4.52
C CYS A 23 5.99 -2.93 4.38
N LEU A 24 6.04 -3.87 3.43
CA LEU A 24 5.02 -4.89 3.23
C LEU A 24 5.22 -6.10 4.15
N SER A 25 6.22 -6.12 5.03
CA SER A 25 6.43 -7.26 5.92
C SER A 25 5.22 -7.48 6.84
N LYS A 26 4.96 -8.75 7.21
CA LYS A 26 3.89 -9.08 8.17
C LYS A 26 4.04 -8.32 9.49
N HIS A 27 5.28 -8.09 9.92
CA HIS A 27 5.57 -7.37 11.16
C HIS A 27 5.08 -5.92 11.11
N ILE A 28 5.40 -5.19 10.03
CA ILE A 28 4.95 -3.81 9.86
C ILE A 28 3.42 -3.74 9.74
N ARG A 29 2.81 -4.68 9.00
CA ARG A 29 1.35 -4.78 8.94
C ARG A 29 0.69 -4.98 10.30
N VAL A 30 1.26 -5.85 11.16
CA VAL A 30 0.77 -6.04 12.54
C VAL A 30 0.94 -4.75 13.36
N LYS A 31 2.09 -4.09 13.26
CA LYS A 31 2.40 -2.84 13.99
C LYS A 31 1.38 -1.74 13.70
N TYR A 32 0.96 -1.58 12.43
CA TYR A 32 0.04 -0.53 12.01
C TYR A 32 -1.41 -0.99 11.85
N LYS A 33 -1.73 -2.26 12.19
CA LYS A 33 -3.07 -2.85 12.01
C LYS A 33 -4.19 -1.97 12.57
N SER A 34 -4.01 -1.44 13.78
CA SER A 34 -5.05 -0.60 14.42
C SER A 34 -5.27 0.71 13.66
N SER A 35 -4.20 1.37 13.21
CA SER A 35 -4.29 2.61 12.44
C SER A 35 -4.95 2.37 11.08
N LEU A 36 -4.55 1.29 10.38
CA LEU A 36 -5.15 0.89 9.11
C LEU A 36 -6.65 0.60 9.27
N ASN A 37 -7.05 -0.12 10.32
CA ASN A 37 -8.46 -0.39 10.59
C ASN A 37 -9.26 0.88 10.91
N GLY A 38 -8.64 1.86 11.60
CA GLY A 38 -9.26 3.16 11.83
C GLY A 38 -9.54 3.92 10.54
N ILE A 39 -8.54 3.97 9.64
CA ILE A 39 -8.68 4.62 8.32
C ILE A 39 -9.74 3.91 7.47
N LYS A 40 -9.73 2.57 7.43
CA LYS A 40 -10.76 1.78 6.72
C LYS A 40 -12.16 2.12 7.21
N ARG A 41 -12.36 2.16 8.54
CA ARG A 41 -13.66 2.50 9.13
C ARG A 41 -14.10 3.91 8.77
N TRP A 42 -13.19 4.88 8.84
CA TRP A 42 -13.48 6.26 8.45
C TRP A 42 -13.90 6.36 6.98
N ILE A 43 -13.23 5.65 6.07
CA ILE A 43 -13.61 5.59 4.65
C ILE A 43 -15.02 5.01 4.47
N VAL A 44 -15.36 3.92 5.18
CA VAL A 44 -16.73 3.35 5.15
C VAL A 44 -17.76 4.37 5.64
N GLU A 45 -17.49 5.04 6.75
CA GLU A 45 -18.38 6.03 7.33
C GLU A 45 -18.63 7.19 6.37
N GLU A 46 -17.60 7.68 5.67
CA GLU A 46 -17.74 8.73 4.66
C GLU A 46 -18.48 8.24 3.41
N LEU A 47 -18.08 7.12 2.82
CA LEU A 47 -18.71 6.58 1.60
C LEU A 47 -20.17 6.18 1.82
N SER A 48 -20.51 5.67 3.01
CA SER A 48 -21.88 5.29 3.36
C SER A 48 -22.89 6.44 3.28
N LYS A 49 -22.41 7.69 3.29
CA LYS A 49 -23.25 8.89 3.10
C LYS A 49 -23.72 9.05 1.66
N GLU A 50 -22.96 8.54 0.70
CA GLU A 50 -23.22 8.65 -0.74
C GLU A 50 -23.73 7.33 -1.34
N ASP A 51 -23.21 6.19 -0.86
CA ASP A 51 -23.53 4.86 -1.36
C ASP A 51 -23.68 3.86 -0.20
N ALA A 52 -24.89 3.30 -0.07
CA ALA A 52 -25.19 2.29 0.95
C ALA A 52 -24.48 0.94 0.72
N ASN A 53 -23.99 0.67 -0.50
CA ASN A 53 -23.28 -0.56 -0.82
C ASN A 53 -21.76 -0.37 -0.76
N THR A 54 -21.24 -0.06 0.43
CA THR A 54 -19.79 0.09 0.67
C THR A 54 -19.02 -1.23 0.58
N GLY A 55 -19.72 -2.38 0.56
CA GLY A 55 -19.10 -3.70 0.47
C GLY A 55 -18.26 -3.91 -0.81
N ARG A 56 -18.59 -3.18 -1.90
CA ARG A 56 -17.83 -3.24 -3.16
C ARG A 56 -16.36 -2.80 -3.03
N PHE A 57 -16.05 -1.98 -2.01
CA PHE A 57 -14.71 -1.42 -1.80
C PHE A 57 -13.77 -2.34 -1.03
N PHE A 58 -14.22 -3.54 -0.63
CA PHE A 58 -13.44 -4.48 0.17
C PHE A 58 -13.34 -5.85 -0.53
N ASP A 59 -12.19 -6.50 -0.40
CA ASP A 59 -11.97 -7.86 -0.87
C ASP A 59 -12.39 -8.91 0.18
N GLU A 60 -12.17 -10.19 -0.13
CA GLU A 60 -12.47 -11.32 0.76
C GLU A 60 -11.66 -11.34 2.07
N HIS A 61 -10.70 -10.42 2.23
CA HIS A 61 -9.86 -10.27 3.41
C HIS A 61 -10.16 -8.96 4.18
N ASP A 62 -11.26 -8.27 3.85
CA ASP A 62 -11.61 -6.95 4.38
C ASP A 62 -10.52 -5.89 4.08
N GLU A 63 -9.74 -6.07 3.02
CA GLU A 63 -8.76 -5.11 2.54
C GLU A 63 -9.37 -4.20 1.47
N LEU A 64 -8.96 -2.92 1.46
CA LEU A 64 -9.49 -1.94 0.51
C LEU A 64 -9.04 -2.28 -0.91
N VAL A 65 -10.01 -2.44 -1.81
CA VAL A 65 -9.78 -2.61 -3.24
C VAL A 65 -9.56 -1.22 -3.84
N LEU A 66 -8.30 -0.78 -3.89
CA LEU A 66 -7.95 0.57 -4.34
C LEU A 66 -8.34 0.87 -5.80
N THR A 67 -8.52 -0.16 -6.63
CA THR A 67 -8.94 -0.01 -8.03
C THR A 67 -10.37 0.52 -8.17
N GLU A 68 -11.23 0.31 -7.17
CA GLU A 68 -12.59 0.88 -7.14
C GLU A 68 -12.58 2.39 -6.82
N PHE A 69 -11.44 2.95 -6.40
CA PHE A 69 -11.26 4.38 -6.10
C PHE A 69 -10.63 5.18 -7.25
N THR A 70 -10.12 4.51 -8.29
CA THR A 70 -9.54 5.15 -9.47
C THR A 70 -10.49 5.02 -10.65
N LEU A 71 -11.16 6.14 -10.98
CA LEU A 71 -11.81 6.36 -12.28
C LEU A 71 -10.75 6.62 -13.36
#